data_AF-A0A962JII0-F1
#
_entry.id   AF-A0A962JII0-F1
#
_cell.length_a   1.000
_cell.length_b   1.000
_cell.length_c   1.000
_cell.angle_alpha   90.00
_cell.angle_beta   90.00
_cell.angle_gamma   90.00
#
_symmetry.space_group_name_H-M   'P 1'
#
loop_
_entity.id
_entity.type
_entity.pdbx_description
1 polymer ?
#
loop_
_entity_poly.entity_id
_entity_poly.type
_entity_poly.pdbx_seq_one_letter_code
_entity_poly.pdbx_strand_id
1 'polypeptide(L)'
;NRFTMETKRQLDVLDKQLAKRTFMAGSEYSIADIAIWPWYGNLVLGKLYNAAEFLDVTSYTHVQRWATQIKQREAVQRGKIVNCTWGNVILAERHCAEDITQVLKLRS
;
A
#
# COMPACT_ATOMS: atom_id res chain seq x y z
N ASN A 1 -24.61 2.19 -4.31
CA ASN A 1 -24.28 1.08 -3.38
C ASN A 1 -23.72 -0.21 -3.98
N ARG A 2 -23.65 -0.40 -5.32
CA ARG A 2 -23.03 -1.61 -5.91
C ARG A 2 -21.49 -1.66 -5.73
N PHE A 3 -20.80 -0.58 -6.08
CA PHE A 3 -19.33 -0.57 -6.08
C PHE A 3 -18.73 -0.65 -4.68
N THR A 4 -19.33 0.00 -3.68
CA THR A 4 -18.92 -0.13 -2.27
C THR A 4 -18.95 -1.57 -1.78
N MET A 5 -20.02 -2.30 -2.08
CA MET A 5 -20.17 -3.70 -1.67
C MET A 5 -19.12 -4.59 -2.34
N GLU A 6 -18.82 -4.33 -3.62
CA GLU A 6 -17.76 -5.05 -4.32
C GLU A 6 -16.37 -4.75 -3.73
N THR A 7 -16.07 -3.49 -3.36
CA THR A 7 -14.82 -3.16 -2.66
C THR A 7 -14.69 -3.90 -1.33
N LYS A 8 -15.77 -3.95 -0.53
CA LYS A 8 -15.79 -4.72 0.73
C LYS A 8 -15.59 -6.21 0.48
N ARG A 9 -16.20 -6.77 -0.56
CA ARG A 9 -16.02 -8.17 -0.96
C ARG A 9 -14.58 -8.47 -1.36
N GLN A 10 -13.94 -7.57 -2.11
CA GLN A 10 -12.52 -7.72 -2.49
C GLN A 10 -11.61 -7.65 -1.26
N LEU A 11 -11.86 -6.72 -0.33
CA LEU A 11 -11.12 -6.64 0.94
C LEU A 11 -11.27 -7.92 1.77
N ASP A 12 -12.49 -8.46 1.87
CA ASP A 12 -12.74 -9.72 2.58
C ASP A 12 -12.01 -10.93 1.94
N VAL A 13 -11.95 -11.00 0.61
CA VAL A 13 -11.16 -12.03 -0.10
C VAL A 13 -9.67 -11.92 0.24
N LEU A 14 -9.12 -10.70 0.20
CA LEU A 14 -7.71 -10.45 0.52
C LEU A 14 -7.41 -10.78 1.99
N ASP A 15 -8.29 -10.39 2.91
CA ASP A 15 -8.11 -10.61 4.35
C ASP A 15 -8.10 -12.10 4.68
N LYS A 16 -9.04 -12.89 4.12
CA LYS A 16 -9.09 -14.35 4.29
C LYS A 16 -7.88 -15.06 3.68
N GLN A 17 -7.38 -14.59 2.55
CA GLN A 17 -6.15 -15.12 1.94
C GLN A 17 -4.95 -14.86 2.85
N LEU A 18 -4.85 -13.63 3.36
CA LEU A 18 -3.78 -13.17 4.23
C LEU A 18 -3.86 -13.72 5.65
N ALA A 19 -5.01 -14.19 6.10
CA ALA A 19 -5.14 -14.92 7.36
C ALA A 19 -4.31 -16.22 7.33
N LYS A 20 -4.14 -16.81 6.14
CA LYS A 20 -3.45 -18.09 5.93
C LYS A 20 -2.04 -17.95 5.38
N ARG A 21 -1.63 -16.74 4.96
CA ARG A 21 -0.37 -16.50 4.24
C ARG A 21 0.29 -15.20 4.68
N THR A 22 1.62 -15.17 4.63
CA THR A 22 2.38 -13.95 4.94
C THR A 22 2.19 -12.89 3.85
N PHE A 23 2.19 -13.31 2.59
CA PHE A 23 2.03 -12.49 1.38
C PHE A 23 0.96 -13.08 0.45
N MET A 24 0.58 -12.35 -0.58
CA MET A 24 -0.53 -12.72 -1.48
C MET A 24 -0.38 -14.12 -2.07
N ALA A 25 0.82 -14.42 -2.57
CA ALA A 25 1.12 -15.67 -3.27
C ALA A 25 1.65 -16.78 -2.36
N GLY A 26 2.03 -16.50 -1.11
CA GLY A 26 2.63 -17.50 -0.23
C GLY A 26 3.39 -16.91 0.96
N SER A 27 4.49 -17.55 1.33
CA SER A 27 5.40 -17.10 2.39
C SER A 27 6.36 -16.00 1.95
N GLU A 28 6.51 -15.79 0.64
CA GLU A 28 7.49 -14.86 0.06
C GLU A 28 6.83 -13.68 -0.65
N TYR A 29 7.49 -12.52 -0.58
CA TYR A 29 7.07 -11.29 -1.24
C TYR A 29 7.24 -11.42 -2.75
N SER A 30 6.22 -11.06 -3.51
CA SER A 30 6.19 -11.27 -4.96
C SER A 30 5.65 -10.06 -5.73
N ILE A 31 5.69 -10.15 -7.06
CA ILE A 31 5.04 -9.16 -7.94
C ILE A 31 3.53 -9.05 -7.69
N ALA A 32 2.88 -10.09 -7.15
CA ALA A 32 1.46 -10.01 -6.77
C ALA A 32 1.25 -8.97 -5.66
N ASP A 33 2.13 -8.93 -4.66
CA ASP A 33 2.08 -7.93 -3.61
C ASP A 33 2.37 -6.52 -4.16
N ILE A 34 3.35 -6.40 -5.06
CA ILE A 34 3.68 -5.13 -5.73
C ILE A 34 2.49 -4.58 -6.52
N ALA A 35 1.73 -5.45 -7.20
CA ALA A 35 0.56 -5.04 -7.99
C ALA A 35 -0.63 -4.63 -7.12
N ILE A 36 -0.86 -5.33 -6.00
CA ILE A 36 -2.05 -5.15 -5.15
C ILE A 36 -1.85 -4.01 -4.13
N TRP A 37 -0.64 -3.87 -3.57
CA TRP A 37 -0.37 -2.96 -2.45
C TRP A 37 -0.62 -1.47 -2.73
N PRO A 38 -0.26 -0.91 -3.90
CA PRO A 38 -0.51 0.50 -4.20
C PRO A 38 -2.00 0.87 -4.16
N TRP A 39 -2.90 -0.09 -4.38
CA TRP A 39 -4.34 0.07 -4.29
C TRP A 39 -4.87 -0.24 -2.90
N TYR A 40 -4.92 -1.52 -2.52
CA TYR A 40 -5.59 -1.95 -1.29
C TYR A 40 -4.78 -1.65 -0.04
N GLY A 41 -3.45 -1.70 -0.14
CA GLY A 41 -2.57 -1.33 0.98
C GLY A 41 -2.73 0.15 1.34
N ASN A 42 -2.64 1.05 0.35
CA ASN A 42 -2.88 2.47 0.58
C ASN A 42 -4.31 2.78 1.03
N LEU A 43 -5.32 2.05 0.53
CA LEU A 43 -6.71 2.20 0.95
C LEU A 43 -6.88 1.93 2.45
N VAL A 44 -6.43 0.76 2.94
CA VAL A 44 -6.60 0.40 4.36
C VAL A 44 -5.72 1.23 5.29
N LEU A 45 -4.60 1.77 4.78
CA LEU A 45 -3.73 2.71 5.50
C LEU A 45 -4.27 4.16 5.49
N GLY A 46 -5.49 4.37 4.99
CA GLY A 46 -6.17 5.67 4.99
C GLY A 46 -5.53 6.70 4.06
N LYS A 47 -4.82 6.26 3.01
CA LYS A 47 -4.14 7.15 2.06
C LYS A 47 -4.95 7.43 0.80
N LEU A 48 -6.08 6.76 0.62
CA LEU A 48 -6.94 6.92 -0.55
C LEU A 48 -8.38 7.25 -0.16
N TYR A 49 -8.97 8.21 -0.88
CA TYR A 49 -10.40 8.53 -0.94
C TYR A 49 -11.11 8.85 0.39
N ASN A 50 -10.37 9.07 1.48
CA ASN A 50 -10.90 9.23 2.84
C ASN A 50 -11.96 8.15 3.20
N ALA A 51 -11.82 6.94 2.65
CA ALA A 51 -12.86 5.91 2.65
C ALA A 51 -12.72 4.91 3.83
N ALA A 52 -11.74 5.12 4.71
CA ALA A 52 -11.37 4.19 5.77
C ALA A 52 -12.55 3.89 6.72
N GLU A 53 -13.23 4.92 7.20
CA GLU A 53 -14.38 4.79 8.10
C GLU A 53 -15.58 4.16 7.39
N PHE A 54 -15.86 4.58 6.15
CA PHE A 54 -17.00 4.09 5.37
C PHE A 54 -16.86 2.60 4.97
N LEU A 55 -15.64 2.14 4.75
CA LEU A 55 -15.33 0.76 4.39
C LEU A 55 -15.05 -0.15 5.59
N ASP A 56 -15.04 0.39 6.83
CA ASP A 56 -14.63 -0.31 8.05
C ASP A 56 -13.28 -1.04 7.88
N VAL A 57 -12.28 -0.31 7.39
CA VAL A 57 -10.98 -0.92 7.01
C VAL A 57 -10.19 -1.46 8.20
N THR A 58 -10.57 -1.07 9.41
CA THR A 58 -9.98 -1.56 10.67
C THR A 58 -10.35 -2.99 10.98
N SER A 59 -11.48 -3.48 10.45
CA SER A 59 -11.92 -4.88 10.62
C SER A 59 -11.03 -5.88 9.87
N TYR A 60 -10.41 -5.47 8.76
CA TYR A 60 -9.52 -6.30 7.94
C TYR A 60 -8.09 -6.37 8.51
N THR A 61 -7.97 -6.99 9.69
CA THR A 61 -6.72 -7.02 10.47
C THR A 61 -5.55 -7.65 9.71
N HIS A 62 -5.80 -8.66 8.87
CA HIS A 62 -4.74 -9.33 8.13
C HIS A 62 -4.25 -8.49 6.95
N VAL A 63 -5.15 -7.76 6.27
CA VAL A 63 -4.79 -6.76 5.26
C VAL A 63 -4.00 -5.62 5.88
N GLN A 64 -4.41 -5.11 7.05
CA GLN A 64 -3.68 -4.06 7.77
C GLN A 64 -2.24 -4.47 8.12
N ARG A 65 -2.05 -5.70 8.63
CA ARG A 65 -0.73 -6.26 8.94
C ARG A 65 0.14 -6.35 7.69
N TRP A 66 -0.40 -6.89 6.59
CA TRP A 66 0.31 -7.01 5.31
C TRP A 66 0.68 -5.64 4.74
N ALA A 67 -0.26 -4.69 4.76
CA ALA A 67 -0.06 -3.33 4.25
C ALA A 67 1.03 -2.60 5.04
N THR A 68 1.01 -2.70 6.36
CA THR A 68 2.00 -2.10 7.26
C THR A 68 3.39 -2.71 7.06
N GLN A 69 3.48 -4.04 6.97
CA GLN A 69 4.74 -4.74 6.73
C GLN A 69 5.38 -4.31 5.41
N ILE A 70 4.61 -4.23 4.32
CA ILE A 70 5.15 -3.80 3.01
C ILE A 70 5.54 -2.33 3.02
N LYS A 71 4.77 -1.45 3.69
CA LYS A 71 5.10 -0.02 3.84
C LYS A 71 6.48 0.21 4.47
N GLN A 72 6.93 -0.68 5.34
CA GLN A 72 8.22 -0.59 6.03
C GLN A 72 9.41 -0.94 5.13
N ARG A 73 9.19 -1.60 3.98
CA ARG A 73 10.26 -1.97 3.06
C ARG A 73 10.89 -0.72 2.44
N GLU A 74 12.21 -0.60 2.52
CA GLU A 74 12.96 0.54 1.97
C GLU A 74 12.63 0.78 0.49
N ALA A 75 12.62 -0.28 -0.33
CA ALA A 75 12.29 -0.20 -1.75
C ALA A 75 10.88 0.38 -2.01
N VAL A 76 9.91 0.09 -1.15
CA VAL A 76 8.54 0.63 -1.27
C VAL A 76 8.53 2.12 -0.90
N GLN A 77 9.25 2.50 0.16
CA GLN A 77 9.38 3.90 0.56
C GLN A 77 10.08 4.74 -0.52
N ARG A 78 11.09 4.18 -1.19
CA ARG A 78 11.80 4.79 -2.30
C ARG A 78 10.95 4.86 -3.57
N GLY A 79 10.22 3.80 -3.91
CA GLY A 79 9.44 3.73 -5.15
C GLY A 79 8.19 4.62 -5.14
N LYS A 80 7.47 4.68 -4.01
CA LYS A 80 6.16 5.36 -3.95
C LYS A 80 6.21 6.88 -4.13
N ILE A 81 7.39 7.49 -4.09
CA ILE A 81 7.56 8.95 -4.25
C ILE A 81 7.87 9.34 -5.70
N VAL A 82 8.29 8.38 -6.53
CA VAL A 82 8.71 8.61 -7.92
C VAL A 82 7.48 8.86 -8.79
N ASN A 83 7.53 9.90 -9.62
CA ASN A 83 6.42 10.39 -10.44
C ASN A 83 5.13 10.69 -9.65
N CYS A 84 5.24 10.86 -8.33
CA CYS A 84 4.11 11.18 -7.48
C CYS A 84 3.86 12.69 -7.53
N THR A 85 2.60 13.11 -7.63
CA THR A 85 2.22 14.53 -7.66
C THR A 85 1.46 14.98 -6.40
N TRP A 86 1.35 14.10 -5.40
CA TRP A 86 0.63 14.38 -4.15
C TRP A 86 1.35 13.80 -2.92
N GLY A 87 1.02 14.34 -1.75
CA GLY A 87 1.65 13.97 -0.48
C GLY A 87 2.88 14.81 -0.15
N ASN A 88 3.48 14.55 1.02
CA ASN A 88 4.49 15.44 1.60
C ASN A 88 5.91 15.19 1.06
N VAL A 89 6.13 14.07 0.38
CA VAL A 89 7.43 13.67 -0.16
C VAL A 89 7.21 13.13 -1.55
N ILE A 90 7.68 13.87 -2.56
CA ILE A 90 7.50 13.56 -3.96
C ILE A 90 8.80 13.78 -4.73
N LEU A 91 8.98 12.99 -5.79
CA LEU A 91 10.06 13.11 -6.76
C LEU A 91 9.42 13.06 -8.15
N ALA A 92 9.37 14.20 -8.85
CA ALA A 92 8.66 14.32 -10.13
C ALA A 92 9.23 13.36 -11.20
N GLU A 93 10.55 13.22 -11.25
CA GLU A 93 11.27 12.35 -12.18
C GLU A 93 12.47 11.72 -11.49
N ARG A 94 12.87 10.53 -11.94
CA ARG A 94 14.04 9.83 -11.40
C ARG A 94 14.98 9.44 -12.54
N HIS A 95 16.18 9.99 -12.50
CA HIS A 95 17.23 9.79 -13.50
C HIS A 95 18.45 9.05 -12.91
N CYS A 96 18.66 9.11 -11.59
CA CYS A 96 19.68 8.35 -10.88
C CYS A 96 19.20 7.84 -9.50
N ALA A 97 20.08 7.20 -8.71
CA ALA A 97 19.73 6.70 -7.38
C ALA A 97 19.74 7.82 -6.31
N GLU A 98 20.63 8.79 -6.48
CA GLU A 98 20.81 9.96 -5.61
C GLU A 98 19.57 10.84 -5.56
N ASP A 99 18.81 10.98 -6.65
CA ASP A 99 17.57 11.78 -6.71
C ASP A 99 16.61 11.41 -5.56
N ILE A 100 16.42 10.10 -5.34
CA ILE A 100 15.56 9.58 -4.27
C ILE A 100 16.18 9.85 -2.90
N THR A 101 17.48 9.59 -2.77
CA THR A 101 18.20 9.74 -1.49
C THR A 101 18.20 11.20 -1.01
N GLN A 102 18.35 12.16 -1.92
CA GLN A 102 18.28 13.59 -1.61
C GLN A 102 16.90 13.98 -1.09
N VAL A 103 15.84 13.58 -1.79
CA VAL A 103 14.45 13.85 -1.38
C VAL A 103 14.13 13.24 -0.02
N LEU A 104 14.60 12.01 0.25
CA LEU A 104 14.35 11.35 1.54
C LEU A 104 15.15 11.96 2.71
N LYS A 105 16.33 12.54 2.46
CA LYS A 105 17.16 13.22 3.48
C LYS A 105 16.56 14.55 3.95
N LEU A 106 15.83 15.26 3.10
CA LEU A 106 15.19 16.54 3.47
C LEU A 106 14.08 16.39 4.54
N ARG A 107 13.82 15.16 5.00
CA ARG A 107 12.80 14.79 5.98
C ARG A 107 13.37 14.48 7.38
N SER A 108 14.68 14.21 7.50
CA SER A 108 15.34 13.89 8.78
C SER A 108 15.75 15.16 9.52
#